data_AF-A0A9N7MI24-F1
#
_entry.id   AF-A0A9N7MI24-F1
#
_cell.length_a   1.000
_cell.length_b   1.000
_cell.length_c   1.000
_cell.angle_alpha   90.00
_cell.angle_beta   90.00
_cell.angle_gamma   90.00
#
_symmetry.space_group_name_H-M   'P 1'
#
loop_
_entity.id
_entity.type
_entity.pdbx_description
1 polymer ?
#
loop_
_entity_poly.entity_id
_entity_poly.type
_entity_poly.pdbx_seq_one_letter_code
_entity_poly.pdbx_strand_id
1 'polypeptide(L)'
;MDQDQDQQWMINCLNVSLDPSKPGYGVALARFAAQQETVLLQQFIREHWNEDEEGFEHPVVETNEKAAVKGLLLALLDDPRKEIRIAVSAAVSAIALYDWPEDWPELVPSLLTLIYRESNLNGVHGALLCFSLLSSDMDDKMVPQPQLVPHLFPCLRWMMSNPQIYDPSLRSKALSLIYNCTSMSWVMSGVYEEMETTTYMLEPWIDRFSSILLKPVPSEDPDDWSIRKEVIKCLTQFIQNLSTFTKPYWSVIRWPFWETFVLTFEVYERSAIEGNENSYDEGYDSDGAEQSLESFVIELFKFLLTATGSPRFVKVVMDNVFELVYYTIGFLQMTERQVQSWSNDANKYVADEDNSTYCRVHGARLLQDVVSKCGTEGIKAVIISVEMRRNESQKAKDTRSRGWWRLREAALYALAALASVPEQLLDEVEVSGSTVGAMLWEILSDDMANGFHEYPFLCARLFSTVARFSSMMNNQVTDDFISAAMKTVGMDV
;
A
#
# COMPACT_ATOMS: atom_id res chain seq x y z
N MET A 1 -49.37 -1.60 11.45
CA MET A 1 -50.25 -0.42 11.53
C MET A 1 -49.55 0.78 12.16
N ASP A 2 -48.54 0.60 13.02
CA ASP A 2 -47.72 1.73 13.54
C ASP A 2 -46.68 2.30 12.55
N GLN A 3 -46.11 1.48 11.66
CA GLN A 3 -45.07 1.94 10.72
C GLN A 3 -45.53 3.06 9.76
N ASP A 4 -46.78 3.02 9.28
CA ASP A 4 -47.31 4.03 8.37
C ASP A 4 -47.59 5.36 9.07
N GLN A 5 -47.96 5.34 10.37
CA GLN A 5 -48.19 6.57 11.14
C GLN A 5 -46.88 7.27 11.50
N ASP A 6 -45.83 6.53 11.84
CA ASP A 6 -44.50 7.09 12.07
C ASP A 6 -43.89 7.66 10.79
N GLN A 7 -44.06 6.99 9.64
CA GLN A 7 -43.63 7.52 8.34
C GLN A 7 -44.40 8.78 7.95
N GLN A 8 -45.73 8.82 8.16
CA GLN A 8 -46.53 9.99 7.84
C GLN A 8 -46.24 11.17 8.79
N TRP A 9 -45.96 10.92 10.07
CA TRP A 9 -45.51 11.93 11.03
C TRP A 9 -44.12 12.47 10.66
N MET A 10 -43.17 11.61 10.27
CA MET A 10 -41.82 12.02 9.84
C MET A 10 -41.81 12.81 8.54
N ILE A 11 -42.59 12.41 7.53
CA ILE A 11 -42.76 13.17 6.28
C ILE A 11 -43.41 14.53 6.57
N ASN A 12 -44.37 14.59 7.49
CA ASN A 12 -44.94 15.85 7.93
C ASN A 12 -43.93 16.71 8.71
N CYS A 13 -43.07 16.12 9.54
CA CYS A 13 -41.99 16.85 10.22
C CYS A 13 -40.99 17.43 9.22
N LEU A 14 -40.51 16.67 8.24
CA LEU A 14 -39.56 17.16 7.22
C LEU A 14 -40.19 18.21 6.30
N ASN A 15 -41.43 17.99 5.83
CA ASN A 15 -42.17 18.98 5.03
C ASN A 15 -42.55 20.25 5.82
N VAL A 16 -42.62 20.17 7.16
CA VAL A 16 -42.86 21.31 8.06
C VAL A 16 -41.54 21.88 8.61
N SER A 17 -40.39 21.26 8.34
CA SER A 17 -39.09 21.53 8.98
C SER A 17 -37.94 21.67 7.98
N LEU A 18 -38.13 22.44 6.90
CA LEU A 18 -37.01 23.07 6.20
C LEU A 18 -36.34 24.19 7.02
N ASP A 19 -36.74 24.35 8.29
CA ASP A 19 -36.21 25.34 9.20
C ASP A 19 -35.33 24.64 10.24
N PRO A 20 -34.00 24.73 10.14
CA PRO A 20 -33.07 24.09 11.07
C PRO A 20 -33.17 24.64 12.51
N SER A 21 -33.91 25.74 12.71
CA SER A 21 -34.09 26.38 14.02
C SER A 21 -35.10 25.70 14.95
N LYS A 22 -35.81 24.66 14.51
CA LYS A 22 -36.83 23.99 15.33
C LYS A 22 -36.24 22.93 16.28
N PRO A 23 -36.65 22.90 17.56
CA PRO A 23 -36.21 21.87 18.50
C PRO A 23 -36.57 20.46 18.01
N GLY A 24 -35.61 19.53 18.06
CA GLY A 24 -35.78 18.15 17.62
C GLY A 24 -35.55 17.91 16.13
N TYR A 25 -35.14 18.92 15.37
CA TYR A 25 -34.79 18.79 13.95
C TYR A 25 -33.60 17.85 13.74
N GLY A 26 -32.55 17.95 14.56
CA GLY A 26 -31.40 17.06 14.53
C GLY A 26 -31.77 15.61 14.84
N VAL A 27 -32.72 15.40 15.78
CA VAL A 27 -33.27 14.06 16.10
C VAL A 27 -34.06 13.49 14.92
N ALA A 28 -34.86 14.32 14.24
CA ALA A 28 -35.58 13.92 13.04
C ALA A 28 -34.63 13.57 11.90
N LEU A 29 -33.59 14.38 11.67
CA LEU A 29 -32.55 14.11 10.68
C LEU A 29 -31.76 12.85 11.01
N ALA A 30 -31.39 12.60 12.28
CA ALA A 30 -30.70 11.37 12.66
C ALA A 30 -31.57 10.12 12.38
N ARG A 31 -32.88 10.20 12.62
CA ARG A 31 -33.83 9.14 12.26
C ARG A 31 -34.01 9.00 10.74
N PHE A 32 -33.92 10.09 10.00
CA PHE A 32 -34.08 10.11 8.55
C PHE A 32 -32.81 9.77 7.78
N ALA A 33 -31.63 9.98 8.37
CA ALA A 33 -30.36 9.47 7.90
C ALA A 33 -30.36 7.93 7.87
N ALA A 34 -31.16 7.29 8.73
CA ALA A 34 -31.46 5.86 8.65
C ALA A 34 -32.38 5.47 7.46
N GLN A 35 -32.83 6.43 6.65
CA GLN A 35 -33.76 6.21 5.55
C GLN A 35 -33.22 6.65 4.18
N GLN A 36 -32.58 7.82 4.00
CA GLN A 36 -31.87 8.17 2.73
C GLN A 36 -31.12 9.52 2.64
N GLU A 37 -31.14 10.45 3.61
CA GLU A 37 -30.49 11.78 3.48
C GLU A 37 -29.41 12.05 4.53
N THR A 38 -28.23 11.47 4.32
CA THR A 38 -27.09 11.62 5.24
C THR A 38 -26.26 12.88 4.99
N VAL A 39 -26.35 13.44 3.79
CA VAL A 39 -25.72 14.73 3.44
C VAL A 39 -26.31 15.86 4.28
N LEU A 40 -27.63 15.86 4.51
CA LEU A 40 -28.30 16.87 5.33
C LEU A 40 -27.91 16.77 6.81
N LEU A 41 -27.74 15.56 7.33
CA LEU A 41 -27.28 15.37 8.71
C LEU A 41 -25.84 15.89 8.88
N GLN A 42 -24.94 15.60 7.94
CA GLN A 42 -23.57 16.12 7.98
C GLN A 42 -23.53 17.64 7.84
N GLN A 43 -24.37 18.20 6.96
CA GLN A 43 -24.53 19.64 6.82
C GLN A 43 -25.02 20.27 8.13
N PHE A 44 -26.05 19.70 8.74
CA PHE A 44 -26.58 20.15 10.03
C PHE A 44 -25.55 20.11 11.15
N ILE A 45 -24.73 19.04 11.24
CA ILE A 45 -23.64 18.94 12.22
C ILE A 45 -22.62 20.07 11.99
N ARG A 46 -22.22 20.32 10.74
CA ARG A 46 -21.27 21.39 10.42
C ARG A 46 -21.81 22.79 10.76
N GLU A 47 -23.09 23.04 10.47
CA GLU A 47 -23.66 24.38 10.56
C GLU A 47 -24.22 24.71 11.95
N HIS A 48 -24.62 23.74 12.77
CA HIS A 48 -25.33 24.00 14.03
C HIS A 48 -24.71 23.36 15.28
N TRP A 49 -23.68 22.52 15.16
CA TRP A 49 -23.18 21.74 16.30
C TRP A 49 -22.23 22.50 17.23
N ASN A 50 -21.31 23.30 16.70
CA ASN A 50 -20.32 24.04 17.48
C ASN A 50 -20.27 25.51 17.06
N GLU A 51 -20.38 26.43 18.02
CA GLU A 51 -20.42 27.88 17.76
C GLU A 51 -19.07 28.43 17.27
N ASP A 52 -17.97 27.71 17.52
CA ASP A 52 -16.61 28.14 17.19
C ASP A 52 -16.20 27.85 15.73
N GLU A 53 -17.06 27.22 14.91
CA GLU A 53 -16.75 26.81 13.52
C GLU A 53 -16.96 27.92 12.48
N GLU A 54 -16.11 27.91 11.43
CA GLU A 54 -16.27 28.82 10.29
C GLU A 54 -17.47 28.39 9.44
N GLY A 55 -18.55 29.19 9.46
CA GLY A 55 -19.80 28.88 8.76
C GLY A 55 -20.92 28.36 9.67
N PHE A 56 -20.74 28.46 11.00
CA PHE A 56 -21.81 28.20 11.96
C PHE A 56 -23.00 29.16 11.77
N GLU A 57 -24.21 28.60 11.90
CA GLU A 57 -25.49 29.29 11.84
C GLU A 57 -26.29 29.04 13.13
N HIS A 58 -26.88 30.09 13.69
CA HIS A 58 -27.76 29.93 14.85
C HIS A 58 -29.12 29.30 14.46
N PRO A 59 -29.74 28.51 15.35
CA PRO A 59 -29.37 28.28 16.75
C PRO A 59 -28.37 27.12 16.94
N VAL A 60 -27.61 27.16 18.05
CA VAL A 60 -26.79 26.04 18.50
C VAL A 60 -27.69 24.89 18.97
N VAL A 61 -27.33 23.66 18.64
CA VAL A 61 -28.08 22.48 19.10
C VAL A 61 -28.04 22.36 20.63
N GLU A 62 -29.22 22.27 21.25
CA GLU A 62 -29.33 22.12 22.70
C GLU A 62 -28.66 20.84 23.20
N THR A 63 -28.09 20.85 24.41
CA THR A 63 -27.37 19.71 25.00
C THR A 63 -28.22 18.42 25.05
N ASN A 64 -29.52 18.54 25.34
CA ASN A 64 -30.45 17.41 25.36
C ASN A 64 -30.65 16.81 23.97
N GLU A 65 -30.71 17.66 22.94
CA GLU A 65 -30.84 17.23 21.56
C GLU A 65 -29.54 16.59 21.06
N LYS A 66 -28.37 17.16 21.38
CA LYS A 66 -27.06 16.53 21.11
C LYS A 66 -26.99 15.12 21.70
N ALA A 67 -27.39 14.95 22.97
CA ALA A 67 -27.38 13.65 23.63
C ALA A 67 -28.32 12.63 22.94
N ALA A 68 -29.52 13.07 22.52
CA ALA A 68 -30.47 12.22 21.80
C ALA A 68 -29.93 11.82 20.42
N VAL A 69 -29.32 12.74 19.67
CA VAL A 69 -28.68 12.46 18.38
C VAL A 69 -27.54 11.47 18.55
N LYS A 70 -26.63 11.70 19.50
CA LYS A 70 -25.52 10.79 19.82
C LYS A 70 -26.03 9.36 20.11
N GLY A 71 -27.06 9.23 20.93
CA GLY A 71 -27.66 7.94 21.27
C GLY A 71 -28.30 7.23 20.06
N LEU A 72 -28.99 7.98 19.21
CA LEU A 72 -29.60 7.44 17.98
C LEU A 72 -28.54 6.97 16.99
N LEU A 73 -27.48 7.73 16.78
CA LEU A 73 -26.41 7.36 15.86
C LEU A 73 -25.69 6.08 16.32
N LEU A 74 -25.36 5.96 17.61
CA LEU A 74 -24.75 4.74 18.15
C LEU A 74 -25.64 3.51 17.97
N ALA A 75 -26.97 3.67 18.07
CA ALA A 75 -27.93 2.60 17.86
C ALA A 75 -28.12 2.20 16.38
N LEU A 76 -27.65 3.01 15.43
CA LEU A 76 -27.75 2.74 13.99
C LEU A 76 -26.47 2.15 13.38
N LEU A 77 -25.40 2.03 14.18
CA LEU A 77 -24.13 1.48 13.71
C LEU A 77 -24.19 -0.01 13.36
N ASP A 78 -25.21 -0.72 13.84
CA ASP A 78 -25.45 -2.13 13.51
C ASP A 78 -26.59 -2.36 12.50
N ASP A 79 -27.04 -1.29 11.81
CA ASP A 79 -28.07 -1.42 10.77
C ASP A 79 -27.63 -2.44 9.70
N PRO A 80 -28.53 -3.32 9.22
CA PRO A 80 -28.21 -4.31 8.20
C PRO A 80 -27.73 -3.69 6.87
N ARG A 81 -28.16 -2.47 6.54
CA ARG A 81 -27.79 -1.77 5.30
C ARG A 81 -26.43 -1.11 5.44
N LYS A 82 -25.53 -1.42 4.52
CA LYS A 82 -24.13 -0.95 4.56
C LYS A 82 -24.04 0.56 4.36
N GLU A 83 -24.88 1.12 3.50
CA GLU A 83 -24.92 2.54 3.15
C GLU A 83 -25.22 3.39 4.38
N ILE A 84 -26.10 2.89 5.26
CA ILE A 84 -26.44 3.57 6.51
C ILE A 84 -25.29 3.47 7.49
N ARG A 85 -24.67 2.30 7.63
CA ARG A 85 -23.49 2.16 8.50
C ARG A 85 -22.39 3.14 8.10
N ILE A 86 -22.07 3.23 6.80
CA ILE A 86 -21.07 4.20 6.29
C ILE A 86 -21.43 5.63 6.69
N ALA A 87 -22.68 6.02 6.46
CA ALA A 87 -23.07 7.40 6.63
C ALA A 87 -23.27 7.79 8.10
N VAL A 88 -23.79 6.88 8.93
CA VAL A 88 -23.84 7.04 10.39
C VAL A 88 -22.43 7.08 10.96
N SER A 89 -21.50 6.23 10.50
CA SER A 89 -20.10 6.29 10.92
C SER A 89 -19.44 7.63 10.60
N ALA A 90 -19.74 8.21 9.43
CA ALA A 90 -19.25 9.54 9.06
C ALA A 90 -19.84 10.65 9.94
N ALA A 91 -21.14 10.59 10.27
CA ALA A 91 -21.76 11.54 11.19
C ALA A 91 -21.20 11.41 12.63
N VAL A 92 -20.97 10.17 13.10
CA VAL A 92 -20.33 9.91 14.39
C VAL A 92 -18.91 10.47 14.42
N SER A 93 -18.11 10.25 13.36
CA SER A 93 -16.76 10.80 13.24
C SER A 93 -16.76 12.32 13.31
N ALA A 94 -17.64 12.98 12.55
CA ALA A 94 -17.76 14.44 12.53
C ALA A 94 -18.13 15.02 13.90
N ILE A 95 -19.07 14.40 14.63
CA ILE A 95 -19.45 14.87 15.99
C ILE A 95 -18.31 14.65 16.98
N ALA A 96 -17.60 13.53 16.87
CA ALA A 96 -16.53 13.19 17.79
C ALA A 96 -15.38 14.19 17.78
N LEU A 97 -15.10 14.85 16.65
CA LEU A 97 -14.10 15.92 16.55
C LEU A 97 -14.37 17.10 17.49
N TYR A 98 -15.65 17.34 17.80
CA TYR A 98 -16.05 18.43 18.70
C TYR A 98 -16.22 17.95 20.13
N ASP A 99 -16.84 16.78 20.30
CA ASP A 99 -17.40 16.39 21.58
C ASP A 99 -16.60 15.27 22.27
N TRP A 100 -15.73 14.54 21.58
CA TRP A 100 -14.93 13.47 22.20
C TRP A 100 -13.55 13.99 22.60
N PRO A 101 -13.07 13.68 23.83
CA PRO A 101 -13.63 12.79 24.84
C PRO A 101 -14.50 13.44 25.90
N GLU A 102 -14.43 14.75 26.09
CA GLU A 102 -14.96 15.42 27.28
C GLU A 102 -16.50 15.37 27.32
N ASP A 103 -17.15 15.67 26.20
CA ASP A 103 -18.61 15.77 26.06
C ASP A 103 -19.25 14.51 25.47
N TRP A 104 -18.46 13.49 25.14
CA TRP A 104 -18.92 12.19 24.65
C TRP A 104 -18.05 11.00 25.09
N PRO A 105 -17.82 10.81 26.40
CA PRO A 105 -16.91 9.78 26.91
C PRO A 105 -17.33 8.34 26.56
N GLU A 106 -18.63 8.10 26.36
CA GLU A 106 -19.19 6.77 26.06
C GLU A 106 -18.93 6.28 24.62
N LEU A 107 -18.39 7.13 23.73
CA LEU A 107 -18.19 6.80 22.32
C LEU A 107 -17.28 5.56 22.15
N VAL A 108 -16.04 5.62 22.64
CA VAL A 108 -15.08 4.53 22.50
C VAL A 108 -15.55 3.25 23.19
N PRO A 109 -16.03 3.27 24.46
CA PRO A 109 -16.62 2.09 25.10
C PRO A 109 -17.76 1.44 24.30
N SER A 110 -18.63 2.25 23.70
CA SER A 110 -19.75 1.76 22.88
C SER A 110 -19.26 1.06 21.62
N LEU A 111 -18.30 1.66 20.90
CA LEU A 111 -17.71 1.05 19.70
C LEU A 111 -16.97 -0.25 20.02
N LEU A 112 -16.18 -0.29 21.10
CA LEU A 112 -15.51 -1.52 21.54
C LEU A 112 -16.50 -2.63 21.88
N THR A 113 -17.61 -2.28 22.54
CA THR A 113 -18.69 -3.23 22.85
C THR A 113 -19.29 -3.86 21.60
N LEU A 114 -19.46 -3.08 20.52
CA LEU A 114 -19.94 -3.62 19.23
C LEU A 114 -18.94 -4.59 18.61
N ILE A 115 -17.63 -4.35 18.72
CA ILE A 115 -16.60 -5.25 18.18
C ILE A 115 -16.58 -6.61 18.91
N TYR A 116 -16.77 -6.61 20.23
CA TYR A 116 -16.81 -7.84 21.03
C TYR A 116 -18.13 -8.63 20.88
N ARG A 117 -19.18 -8.07 20.27
CA ARG A 117 -20.44 -8.79 20.01
C ARG A 117 -20.32 -9.65 18.76
N GLU A 118 -19.79 -10.85 18.93
CA GLU A 118 -19.57 -11.84 17.87
C GLU A 118 -20.83 -12.21 17.07
N SER A 119 -22.02 -12.08 17.66
CA SER A 119 -23.30 -12.36 17.00
C SER A 119 -23.78 -11.27 16.04
N ASN A 120 -23.15 -10.09 16.03
CA ASN A 120 -23.59 -8.93 15.25
C ASN A 120 -22.45 -8.35 14.41
N LEU A 121 -22.13 -9.01 13.30
CA LEU A 121 -21.07 -8.58 12.37
C LEU A 121 -21.35 -7.20 11.74
N ASN A 122 -22.62 -6.80 11.61
CA ASN A 122 -22.97 -5.46 11.14
C ASN A 122 -22.48 -4.39 12.13
N GLY A 123 -22.71 -4.60 13.43
CA GLY A 123 -22.20 -3.73 14.49
C GLY A 123 -20.67 -3.67 14.51
N VAL A 124 -20.00 -4.82 14.35
CA VAL A 124 -18.53 -4.87 14.23
C VAL A 124 -18.06 -4.00 13.05
N HIS A 125 -18.68 -4.15 11.88
CA HIS A 125 -18.36 -3.37 10.70
C HIS A 125 -18.57 -1.87 10.90
N GLY A 126 -19.71 -1.46 11.47
CA GLY A 126 -20.00 -0.05 11.77
C GLY A 126 -19.01 0.54 12.77
N ALA A 127 -18.61 -0.23 13.79
CA ALA A 127 -17.62 0.21 14.77
C ALA A 127 -16.22 0.40 14.15
N LEU A 128 -15.77 -0.53 13.31
CA LEU A 128 -14.49 -0.39 12.60
C LEU A 128 -14.49 0.78 11.64
N LEU A 129 -15.59 1.03 10.92
CA LEU A 129 -15.72 2.21 10.07
C LEU A 129 -15.62 3.50 10.88
N CYS A 130 -16.31 3.60 12.01
CA CYS A 130 -16.19 4.75 12.90
C CYS A 130 -14.73 4.96 13.33
N PHE A 131 -14.07 3.91 13.82
CA PHE A 131 -12.67 4.03 14.24
C PHE A 131 -11.75 4.40 13.08
N SER A 132 -11.99 3.89 11.87
CA SER A 132 -11.19 4.21 10.69
C SER A 132 -11.31 5.69 10.30
N LEU A 133 -12.54 6.23 10.29
CA LEU A 133 -12.79 7.64 10.01
C LEU A 133 -12.20 8.53 11.11
N LEU A 134 -12.49 8.20 12.37
CA LEU A 134 -11.90 8.89 13.52
C LEU A 134 -10.38 8.91 13.43
N SER A 135 -9.74 7.77 13.15
CA SER A 135 -8.28 7.69 13.06
C SER A 135 -7.66 8.52 11.95
N SER A 136 -8.44 8.94 10.96
CA SER A 136 -8.00 9.78 9.85
C SER A 136 -8.12 11.27 10.19
N ASP A 137 -9.12 11.63 11.01
CA ASP A 137 -9.45 13.03 11.34
C ASP A 137 -8.96 13.47 12.74
N MET A 138 -8.45 12.54 13.56
CA MET A 138 -7.97 12.83 14.91
C MET A 138 -6.80 13.84 14.91
N ASP A 139 -6.89 14.82 15.79
CA ASP A 139 -5.86 15.83 16.02
C ASP A 139 -4.84 15.42 17.12
N ASP A 140 -3.86 16.29 17.34
CA ASP A 140 -2.77 16.13 18.30
C ASP A 140 -3.22 15.90 19.76
N LYS A 141 -4.50 16.17 20.09
CA LYS A 141 -5.06 16.04 21.44
C LYS A 141 -5.89 14.77 21.61
N MET A 142 -6.42 14.22 20.51
CA MET A 142 -7.28 13.04 20.49
C MET A 142 -6.51 11.72 20.50
N VAL A 143 -5.37 11.65 19.81
CA VAL A 143 -4.57 10.41 19.69
C VAL A 143 -3.94 9.92 21.00
N PRO A 144 -3.31 10.75 21.85
CA PRO A 144 -2.63 10.28 23.08
C PRO A 144 -3.61 9.90 24.21
N GLN A 145 -4.91 9.76 23.92
CA GLN A 145 -5.87 9.50 24.97
C GLN A 145 -5.76 8.09 25.53
N PRO A 146 -5.69 7.94 26.87
CA PRO A 146 -5.45 6.65 27.54
C PRO A 146 -6.51 5.59 27.23
N GLN A 147 -7.68 6.01 26.77
CA GLN A 147 -8.79 5.11 26.46
C GLN A 147 -8.66 4.46 25.08
N LEU A 148 -7.92 5.07 24.15
CA LEU A 148 -7.94 4.63 22.74
C LEU A 148 -6.95 3.51 22.48
N VAL A 149 -5.63 3.77 22.47
CA VAL A 149 -4.62 2.77 22.07
C VAL A 149 -4.61 1.52 22.98
N PRO A 150 -4.57 1.64 24.32
CA PRO A 150 -4.50 0.48 25.22
C PRO A 150 -5.72 -0.46 25.16
N HIS A 151 -6.90 0.03 24.75
CA HIS A 151 -8.12 -0.78 24.67
C HIS A 151 -8.40 -1.25 23.25
N LEU A 152 -8.11 -0.40 22.25
CA LEU A 152 -8.34 -0.72 20.84
C LEU A 152 -7.39 -1.82 20.36
N PHE A 153 -6.09 -1.75 20.65
CA PHE A 153 -5.11 -2.71 20.13
C PHE A 153 -5.38 -4.16 20.59
N PRO A 154 -5.67 -4.44 21.88
CA PRO A 154 -6.10 -5.78 22.28
C PRO A 154 -7.38 -6.25 21.59
N CYS A 155 -8.32 -5.34 21.33
CA CYS A 155 -9.56 -5.63 20.62
C CYS A 155 -9.30 -6.04 19.15
N LEU A 156 -8.47 -5.28 18.43
CA LEU A 156 -8.07 -5.60 17.05
C LEU A 156 -7.26 -6.91 17.00
N ARG A 157 -6.42 -7.17 18.01
CA ARG A 157 -5.68 -8.43 18.12
C ARG A 157 -6.60 -9.62 18.31
N TRP A 158 -7.66 -9.47 19.10
CA TRP A 158 -8.69 -10.49 19.29
C TRP A 158 -9.36 -10.84 17.95
N MET A 159 -9.74 -9.83 17.16
CA MET A 159 -10.30 -10.05 15.84
C MET A 159 -9.36 -10.83 14.92
N MET A 160 -8.08 -10.42 14.90
CA MET A 160 -7.08 -11.11 14.10
C MET A 160 -6.91 -12.56 14.51
N SER A 161 -7.06 -12.87 15.79
CA SER A 161 -6.88 -14.22 16.35
C SER A 161 -8.05 -15.17 16.09
N ASN A 162 -9.23 -14.64 15.71
CA ASN A 162 -10.46 -15.41 15.50
C ASN A 162 -10.95 -15.38 14.04
N PRO A 163 -10.20 -15.95 13.07
CA PRO A 163 -10.56 -15.94 11.66
C PRO A 163 -11.84 -16.73 11.32
N GLN A 164 -12.35 -17.53 12.25
CA GLN A 164 -13.62 -18.26 12.10
C GLN A 164 -14.85 -17.37 12.32
N ILE A 165 -14.66 -16.25 13.01
CA ILE A 165 -15.72 -15.30 13.36
C ILE A 165 -15.66 -14.08 12.44
N TYR A 166 -14.45 -13.57 12.22
CA TYR A 166 -14.21 -12.36 11.43
C TYR A 166 -13.64 -12.71 10.05
N ASP A 167 -14.36 -12.29 9.02
CA ASP A 167 -13.95 -12.45 7.62
C ASP A 167 -12.63 -11.71 7.30
N PRO A 168 -12.01 -11.98 6.15
CA PRO A 168 -10.76 -11.31 5.76
C PRO A 168 -10.88 -9.78 5.65
N SER A 169 -12.01 -9.26 5.17
CA SER A 169 -12.22 -7.82 5.01
C SER A 169 -12.19 -7.09 6.36
N LEU A 170 -12.93 -7.58 7.36
CA LEU A 170 -12.92 -7.02 8.73
C LEU A 170 -11.52 -7.10 9.37
N ARG A 171 -10.79 -8.19 9.12
CA ARG A 171 -9.41 -8.35 9.60
C ARG A 171 -8.43 -7.39 8.92
N SER A 172 -8.57 -7.17 7.62
CA SER A 172 -7.77 -6.19 6.87
C SER A 172 -8.04 -4.76 7.36
N LYS A 173 -9.31 -4.41 7.62
CA LYS A 173 -9.68 -3.12 8.23
C LYS A 173 -9.10 -2.94 9.63
N ALA A 174 -9.10 -4.00 10.45
CA ALA A 174 -8.49 -3.95 11.77
C ALA A 174 -6.98 -3.66 11.69
N LEU A 175 -6.27 -4.22 10.72
CA LEU A 175 -4.85 -3.90 10.47
C LEU A 175 -4.67 -2.47 9.95
N SER A 176 -5.53 -2.01 9.04
CA SER A 176 -5.52 -0.64 8.53
C SER A 176 -5.66 0.38 9.66
N LEU A 177 -6.49 0.08 10.67
CA LEU A 177 -6.67 0.92 11.84
C LEU A 177 -5.42 0.97 12.72
N ILE A 178 -4.70 -0.14 12.89
CA ILE A 178 -3.40 -0.16 13.58
C ILE A 178 -2.39 0.70 12.84
N TYR A 179 -2.35 0.57 11.51
CA TYR A 179 -1.51 1.41 10.65
C TYR A 179 -1.83 2.90 10.86
N ASN A 180 -3.11 3.30 10.79
CA ASN A 180 -3.51 4.69 10.98
C ASN A 180 -3.14 5.19 12.38
N CYS A 181 -3.51 4.46 13.44
CA CYS A 181 -3.18 4.84 14.81
C CYS A 181 -1.67 4.97 15.04
N THR A 182 -0.87 4.08 14.48
CA THR A 182 0.60 4.17 14.61
C THR A 182 1.17 5.30 13.78
N SER A 183 0.72 5.51 12.55
CA SER A 183 1.20 6.63 11.73
C SER A 183 1.00 7.99 12.43
N MET A 184 -0.15 8.20 13.09
CA MET A 184 -0.49 9.45 13.77
C MET A 184 0.19 9.59 15.14
N SER A 185 0.20 8.52 15.95
CA SER A 185 0.76 8.58 17.32
C SER A 185 2.24 8.98 17.37
N TRP A 186 2.98 8.77 16.28
CA TRP A 186 4.44 8.90 16.28
C TRP A 186 5.01 10.17 15.64
N VAL A 187 4.24 10.89 14.80
CA VAL A 187 4.62 12.26 14.37
C VAL A 187 4.86 13.16 15.60
N MET A 188 4.26 12.79 16.74
CA MET A 188 4.23 13.58 17.97
C MET A 188 5.10 13.05 19.11
N SER A 189 5.70 11.85 18.98
CA SER A 189 6.54 11.27 20.05
C SER A 189 7.88 11.98 20.26
N GLY A 190 8.22 12.96 19.42
CA GLY A 190 9.26 13.93 19.72
C GLY A 190 8.96 14.77 20.97
N VAL A 191 7.69 14.78 21.43
CA VAL A 191 7.19 15.62 22.53
C VAL A 191 6.74 14.81 23.77
N TYR A 192 6.36 13.53 23.62
CA TYR A 192 5.84 12.70 24.72
C TYR A 192 6.69 11.45 24.99
N GLU A 193 7.37 11.45 26.16
CA GLU A 193 8.00 10.27 26.75
C GLU A 193 6.92 9.28 27.25
N GLU A 194 6.37 8.43 26.39
CA GLU A 194 5.75 7.17 26.82
C GLU A 194 6.19 6.01 25.92
N MET A 195 7.49 5.65 26.04
CA MET A 195 8.11 4.54 25.31
C MET A 195 7.85 3.15 25.93
N GLU A 196 7.42 3.07 27.19
CA GLU A 196 7.21 1.77 27.87
C GLU A 196 5.87 1.13 27.52
N THR A 197 4.80 1.92 27.40
CA THR A 197 3.45 1.40 27.16
C THR A 197 3.28 0.80 25.77
N THR A 198 3.94 1.38 24.77
CA THR A 198 3.84 0.90 23.39
C THR A 198 4.68 -0.35 23.14
N THR A 199 5.77 -0.56 23.88
CA THR A 199 6.72 -1.66 23.61
C THR A 199 6.15 -3.03 24.00
N TYR A 200 5.47 -3.16 25.14
CA TYR A 200 4.81 -4.42 25.52
C TYR A 200 3.61 -4.77 24.61
N MET A 201 3.05 -3.77 23.92
CA MET A 201 1.94 -3.97 22.99
C MET A 201 2.42 -4.49 21.64
N LEU A 202 3.67 -4.25 21.24
CA LEU A 202 4.19 -4.67 19.95
C LEU A 202 4.49 -6.16 19.88
N GLU A 203 5.05 -6.75 20.93
CA GLU A 203 5.48 -8.16 20.93
C GLU A 203 4.38 -9.13 20.45
N PRO A 204 3.15 -9.07 20.98
CA PRO A 204 2.08 -9.97 20.53
C PRO A 204 1.60 -9.71 19.09
N TRP A 205 1.85 -8.51 18.54
CA TRP A 205 1.58 -8.17 17.15
C TRP A 205 2.66 -8.69 16.21
N ILE A 206 3.93 -8.60 16.61
CA ILE A 206 5.06 -9.12 15.84
C ILE A 206 4.93 -10.63 15.63
N ASP A 207 4.58 -11.37 16.67
CA ASP A 207 4.32 -12.81 16.56
C ASP A 207 3.16 -13.11 15.59
N ARG A 208 2.12 -12.27 15.63
CA ARG A 208 0.97 -12.44 14.74
C ARG A 208 1.32 -12.13 13.29
N PHE A 209 2.05 -11.06 13.04
CA PHE A 209 2.53 -10.68 11.72
C PHE A 209 3.44 -11.76 11.15
N SER A 210 4.36 -12.28 11.96
CA SER A 210 5.19 -13.44 11.61
C SER A 210 4.31 -14.63 11.20
N SER A 211 3.34 -15.02 12.02
CA SER A 211 2.44 -16.14 11.71
C SER A 211 1.62 -15.97 10.43
N ILE A 212 1.28 -14.73 10.04
CA ILE A 212 0.56 -14.45 8.78
C ILE A 212 1.53 -14.61 7.61
N LEU A 213 2.71 -14.00 7.69
CA LEU A 213 3.73 -14.04 6.63
C LEU A 213 4.30 -15.45 6.40
N LEU A 214 4.38 -16.27 7.45
CA LEU A 214 4.82 -17.67 7.38
C LEU A 214 3.93 -18.59 6.56
N LYS A 215 2.68 -18.22 6.30
CA LYS A 215 1.81 -19.03 5.46
C LYS A 215 2.28 -18.92 4.01
N PRO A 216 2.26 -20.01 3.22
CA PRO A 216 2.53 -19.93 1.78
C PRO A 216 1.66 -18.87 1.11
N VAL A 217 2.22 -18.14 0.16
CA VAL A 217 1.48 -17.13 -0.61
C VAL A 217 0.59 -17.84 -1.63
N PRO A 218 -0.75 -17.70 -1.54
CA PRO A 218 -1.68 -18.30 -2.49
C PRO A 218 -1.61 -17.60 -3.85
N SER A 219 -1.86 -18.36 -4.93
CA SER A 219 -1.83 -17.85 -6.31
C SER A 219 -3.06 -17.03 -6.70
N GLU A 220 -4.21 -17.27 -6.07
CA GLU A 220 -5.48 -16.58 -6.39
C GLU A 220 -6.29 -16.33 -5.10
N ASP A 221 -5.82 -15.44 -4.23
CA ASP A 221 -6.53 -15.05 -3.01
C ASP A 221 -6.33 -13.55 -2.69
N PRO A 222 -7.17 -12.67 -3.28
CA PRO A 222 -7.12 -11.22 -3.04
C PRO A 222 -7.25 -10.81 -1.58
N ASP A 223 -7.99 -11.62 -0.80
CA ASP A 223 -8.20 -11.39 0.63
C ASP A 223 -6.91 -11.64 1.43
N ASP A 224 -6.18 -12.71 1.12
CA ASP A 224 -4.86 -12.98 1.72
C ASP A 224 -3.85 -11.88 1.35
N TRP A 225 -3.80 -11.47 0.08
CA TRP A 225 -2.91 -10.38 -0.36
C TRP A 225 -3.23 -9.06 0.33
N SER A 226 -4.51 -8.73 0.50
CA SER A 226 -4.96 -7.54 1.24
C SER A 226 -4.47 -7.57 2.69
N ILE A 227 -4.65 -8.69 3.39
CA ILE A 227 -4.17 -8.85 4.77
C ILE A 227 -2.66 -8.72 4.85
N ARG A 228 -1.91 -9.37 3.95
CA ARG A 228 -0.44 -9.27 3.94
C ARG A 228 0.02 -7.85 3.64
N LYS A 229 -0.59 -7.17 2.66
CA LYS A 229 -0.35 -5.75 2.36
C LYS A 229 -0.50 -4.89 3.60
N GLU A 230 -1.58 -5.04 4.37
CA GLU A 230 -1.77 -4.27 5.61
C GLU A 230 -0.77 -4.65 6.72
N VAL A 231 -0.36 -5.92 6.82
CA VAL A 231 0.74 -6.32 7.72
C VAL A 231 2.06 -5.64 7.34
N ILE A 232 2.40 -5.61 6.04
CA ILE A 232 3.62 -4.96 5.55
C ILE A 232 3.57 -3.44 5.76
N LYS A 233 2.41 -2.80 5.57
CA LYS A 233 2.20 -1.38 5.91
C LYS A 233 2.49 -1.10 7.38
N CYS A 234 1.93 -1.92 8.29
CA CYS A 234 2.20 -1.79 9.72
C CYS A 234 3.69 -1.95 10.04
N LEU A 235 4.35 -2.97 9.47
CA LEU A 235 5.80 -3.19 9.65
C LEU A 235 6.64 -2.03 9.11
N THR A 236 6.25 -1.44 7.98
CA THR A 236 6.90 -0.25 7.41
C THR A 236 6.81 0.92 8.39
N GLN A 237 5.63 1.19 8.96
CA GLN A 237 5.46 2.24 9.97
C GLN A 237 6.30 1.97 11.21
N PHE A 238 6.39 0.72 11.64
CA PHE A 238 7.19 0.35 12.80
C PHE A 238 8.68 0.61 12.56
N ILE A 239 9.21 0.29 11.38
CA ILE A 239 10.60 0.57 11.05
C ILE A 239 10.88 2.08 10.94
N GLN A 240 9.97 2.85 10.35
CA GLN A 240 10.15 4.29 10.15
C GLN A 240 10.08 5.05 11.46
N ASN A 241 9.08 4.75 12.29
CA ASN A 241 8.65 5.65 13.35
C ASN A 241 8.97 5.13 14.76
N LEU A 242 9.14 3.82 14.95
CA LEU A 242 9.43 3.26 16.26
C LEU A 242 10.94 3.13 16.49
N SER A 243 11.51 4.04 17.28
CA SER A 243 12.87 3.86 17.79
C SER A 243 13.04 2.60 18.63
N THR A 244 11.95 2.11 19.23
CA THR A 244 11.86 0.88 20.02
C THR A 244 11.71 -0.38 19.17
N PHE A 245 11.50 -0.28 17.85
CA PHE A 245 11.56 -1.46 16.98
C PHE A 245 13.02 -1.92 16.89
N THR A 246 13.34 -2.87 17.77
CA THR A 246 14.69 -3.35 18.02
C THR A 246 15.02 -4.58 17.17
N LYS A 247 16.31 -4.92 17.12
CA LYS A 247 16.81 -6.12 16.42
C LYS A 247 16.10 -7.43 16.79
N PRO A 248 15.67 -7.68 18.05
CA PRO A 248 14.89 -8.87 18.40
C PRO A 248 13.58 -9.00 17.61
N TYR A 249 12.76 -7.94 17.53
CA TYR A 249 11.52 -7.99 16.75
C TYR A 249 11.79 -8.26 15.28
N TRP A 250 12.81 -7.61 14.72
CA TRP A 250 13.22 -7.88 13.36
C TRP A 250 13.67 -9.33 13.15
N SER A 251 14.36 -9.94 14.12
CA SER A 251 14.81 -11.34 14.01
C SER A 251 13.64 -12.34 13.87
N VAL A 252 12.47 -12.02 14.44
CA VAL A 252 11.24 -12.80 14.33
C VAL A 252 10.57 -12.63 12.96
N ILE A 253 10.62 -11.42 12.40
CA ILE A 253 9.97 -11.07 11.12
C ILE A 253 10.83 -11.40 9.90
N ARG A 254 12.15 -11.30 10.02
CA ARG A 254 13.09 -11.33 8.88
C ARG A 254 12.87 -12.55 7.97
N TRP A 255 12.80 -13.74 8.55
CA TRP A 255 12.63 -14.97 7.76
C TRP A 255 11.22 -15.08 7.13
N PRO A 256 10.12 -14.91 7.89
CA PRO A 256 8.77 -14.88 7.32
C PRO A 256 8.59 -13.85 6.19
N PHE A 257 9.13 -12.65 6.36
CA PHE A 257 9.09 -11.61 5.35
C PHE A 257 9.86 -12.04 4.09
N TRP A 258 11.04 -12.61 4.27
CA TRP A 258 11.88 -13.08 3.17
C TRP A 258 11.22 -14.18 2.36
N GLU A 259 10.68 -15.20 3.04
CA GLU A 259 9.95 -16.29 2.42
C GLU A 259 8.71 -15.77 1.67
N THR A 260 7.98 -14.82 2.27
CA THR A 260 6.87 -14.14 1.57
C THR A 260 7.35 -13.44 0.30
N PHE A 261 8.46 -12.69 0.34
CA PHE A 261 8.99 -11.96 -0.82
C PHE A 261 9.35 -12.91 -1.97
N VAL A 262 10.05 -14.01 -1.67
CA VAL A 262 10.44 -15.03 -2.65
C VAL A 262 9.22 -15.76 -3.23
N LEU A 263 8.30 -16.24 -2.39
CA LEU A 263 7.11 -16.95 -2.87
C LEU A 263 6.17 -16.04 -3.66
N THR A 264 6.09 -14.76 -3.29
CA THR A 264 5.30 -13.77 -4.05
C THR A 264 5.87 -13.59 -5.46
N PHE A 265 7.18 -13.72 -5.66
CA PHE A 265 7.77 -13.65 -7.00
C PHE A 265 7.25 -14.78 -7.90
N GLU A 266 7.20 -16.02 -7.41
CA GLU A 266 6.70 -17.16 -8.20
C GLU A 266 5.23 -16.98 -8.61
N VAL A 267 4.42 -16.45 -7.69
CA VAL A 267 3.01 -16.11 -7.98
C VAL A 267 2.93 -14.98 -9.00
N TYR A 268 3.66 -13.88 -8.78
CA TYR A 268 3.67 -12.73 -9.68
C TYR A 268 4.16 -13.07 -11.09
N GLU A 269 5.17 -13.94 -11.21
CA GLU A 269 5.67 -14.42 -12.49
C GLU A 269 4.59 -15.14 -13.28
N ARG A 270 3.88 -16.09 -12.65
CA ARG A 270 2.82 -16.86 -13.32
C ARG A 270 1.60 -16.01 -13.64
N SER A 271 1.12 -15.21 -12.69
CA SER A 271 -0.16 -14.50 -12.83
C SER A 271 -0.04 -13.21 -13.63
N ALA A 272 1.00 -12.40 -13.39
CA ALA A 272 1.15 -11.08 -14.02
C ALA A 272 2.14 -11.06 -15.20
N ILE A 273 3.32 -11.68 -15.06
CA ILE A 273 4.37 -11.64 -16.10
C ILE A 273 4.01 -12.55 -17.28
N GLU A 274 3.64 -13.79 -17.01
CA GLU A 274 3.22 -14.76 -18.04
C GLU A 274 1.77 -14.54 -18.48
N GLY A 275 0.92 -13.98 -17.61
CA GLY A 275 -0.50 -13.78 -17.87
C GLY A 275 -1.31 -15.08 -17.92
N ASN A 276 -0.84 -16.13 -17.23
CA ASN A 276 -1.42 -17.48 -17.28
C ASN A 276 -2.68 -17.64 -16.41
N GLU A 277 -2.93 -16.73 -15.48
CA GLU A 277 -4.04 -16.78 -14.51
C GLU A 277 -4.93 -15.54 -14.63
N ASN A 278 -6.15 -15.62 -14.09
CA ASN A 278 -7.05 -14.47 -14.08
C ASN A 278 -6.42 -13.37 -13.22
N SER A 279 -6.00 -12.29 -13.87
CA SER A 279 -5.34 -11.17 -13.19
C SER A 279 -6.38 -10.38 -12.39
N TYR A 280 -6.45 -10.65 -11.09
CA TYR A 280 -7.16 -9.87 -10.06
C TYR A 280 -6.55 -8.45 -9.87
N ASP A 281 -5.86 -7.93 -10.88
CA ASP A 281 -5.14 -6.65 -10.88
C ASP A 281 -6.05 -5.43 -10.67
N GLU A 282 -7.37 -5.59 -10.84
CA GLU A 282 -8.37 -4.54 -10.57
C GLU A 282 -9.39 -5.00 -9.51
N GLY A 283 -8.98 -5.92 -8.62
CA GLY A 283 -9.80 -6.32 -7.48
C GLY A 283 -9.99 -5.14 -6.54
N TYR A 284 -11.25 -4.76 -6.30
CA TYR A 284 -11.61 -3.86 -5.20
C TYR A 284 -12.51 -4.62 -4.24
N ASP A 285 -12.30 -4.42 -2.94
CA ASP A 285 -13.21 -4.94 -1.96
C ASP A 285 -14.55 -4.18 -1.99
N SER A 286 -15.51 -4.64 -1.16
CA SER A 286 -16.83 -4.01 -1.10
C SER A 286 -16.81 -2.53 -0.66
N ASP A 287 -15.69 -2.06 -0.10
CA ASP A 287 -15.47 -0.69 0.39
C ASP A 287 -14.61 0.15 -0.57
N GLY A 288 -14.23 -0.40 -1.73
CA GLY A 288 -13.41 0.27 -2.72
C GLY A 288 -11.91 0.24 -2.40
N ALA A 289 -11.46 -0.59 -1.45
CA ALA A 289 -10.04 -0.78 -1.19
C ALA A 289 -9.43 -1.72 -2.23
N GLU A 290 -8.30 -1.32 -2.81
CA GLU A 290 -7.59 -2.11 -3.82
C GLU A 290 -7.00 -3.41 -3.23
N GLN A 291 -7.40 -4.55 -3.82
CA GLN A 291 -6.99 -5.92 -3.51
C GLN A 291 -6.22 -6.56 -4.69
N SER A 292 -5.31 -5.80 -5.32
CA SER A 292 -4.49 -6.31 -6.42
C SER A 292 -3.19 -6.94 -5.92
N LEU A 293 -2.72 -7.99 -6.60
CA LEU A 293 -1.40 -8.59 -6.35
C LEU A 293 -0.29 -7.55 -6.55
N GLU A 294 -0.40 -6.70 -7.57
CA GLU A 294 0.56 -5.63 -7.83
C GLU A 294 0.65 -4.64 -6.66
N SER A 295 -0.48 -4.24 -6.06
CA SER A 295 -0.47 -3.35 -4.89
C SER A 295 0.20 -3.99 -3.66
N PHE A 296 0.09 -5.31 -3.50
CA PHE A 296 0.81 -6.05 -2.46
C PHE A 296 2.32 -6.06 -2.73
N VAL A 297 2.74 -6.34 -3.97
CA VAL A 297 4.16 -6.30 -4.36
C VAL A 297 4.76 -4.91 -4.19
N ILE A 298 4.03 -3.86 -4.55
CA ILE A 298 4.44 -2.46 -4.32
C ILE A 298 4.70 -2.22 -2.83
N GLU A 299 3.86 -2.75 -1.96
CA GLU A 299 4.02 -2.58 -0.52
C GLU A 299 5.22 -3.35 0.03
N LEU A 300 5.53 -4.55 -0.50
CA LEU A 300 6.78 -5.25 -0.21
C LEU A 300 8.01 -4.40 -0.58
N PHE A 301 7.99 -3.74 -1.74
CA PHE A 301 9.08 -2.85 -2.15
C PHE A 301 9.18 -1.60 -1.30
N LYS A 302 8.07 -0.97 -0.91
CA LYS A 302 8.08 0.19 0.01
C LYS A 302 8.70 -0.15 1.36
N PHE A 303 8.40 -1.35 1.88
CA PHE A 303 9.03 -1.85 3.09
C PHE A 303 10.55 -2.03 2.92
N LEU A 304 11.00 -2.64 1.81
CA LEU A 304 12.42 -2.85 1.51
C LEU A 304 13.17 -1.52 1.31
N LEU A 305 12.57 -0.56 0.60
CA LEU A 305 13.10 0.80 0.41
C LEU A 305 13.29 1.48 1.77
N THR A 306 12.27 1.39 2.63
CA THR A 306 12.31 1.91 4.00
C THR A 306 13.43 1.27 4.83
N ALA A 307 13.56 -0.05 4.78
CA ALA A 307 14.59 -0.78 5.51
C ALA A 307 16.01 -0.43 5.00
N THR A 308 16.18 -0.28 3.69
CA THR A 308 17.45 0.07 3.05
C THR A 308 17.86 1.52 3.33
N GLY A 309 16.88 2.44 3.35
CA GLY A 309 17.09 3.84 3.71
C GLY A 309 17.40 4.05 5.19
N SER A 310 17.05 3.10 6.06
CA SER A 310 17.29 3.19 7.50
C SER A 310 18.68 2.69 7.90
N PRO A 311 19.52 3.51 8.55
CA PRO A 311 20.85 3.08 9.00
C PRO A 311 20.82 1.95 10.03
N ARG A 312 19.65 1.72 10.67
CA ARG A 312 19.45 0.63 11.64
C ARG A 312 19.24 -0.72 10.96
N PHE A 313 18.58 -0.74 9.80
CA PHE A 313 18.13 -1.98 9.15
C PHE A 313 18.90 -2.29 7.86
N VAL A 314 19.58 -1.32 7.25
CA VAL A 314 20.41 -1.54 6.05
C VAL A 314 21.38 -2.70 6.22
N LYS A 315 22.01 -2.85 7.39
CA LYS A 315 22.92 -3.97 7.66
C LYS A 315 22.25 -5.33 7.55
N VAL A 316 20.97 -5.42 7.88
CA VAL A 316 20.26 -6.70 7.78
C VAL A 316 19.76 -6.95 6.36
N VAL A 317 19.45 -5.89 5.61
CA VAL A 317 19.23 -6.00 4.16
C VAL A 317 20.50 -6.50 3.47
N MET A 318 21.67 -6.02 3.90
CA MET A 318 22.97 -6.44 3.37
C MET A 318 23.26 -7.94 3.54
N ASP A 319 22.75 -8.59 4.60
CA ASP A 319 22.97 -10.02 4.85
C ASP A 319 22.48 -10.91 3.68
N ASN A 320 21.44 -10.47 2.95
CA ASN A 320 20.83 -11.20 1.83
C ASN A 320 20.80 -10.37 0.53
N VAL A 321 21.71 -9.40 0.37
CA VAL A 321 21.65 -8.42 -0.75
C VAL A 321 21.69 -9.08 -2.13
N PHE A 322 22.44 -10.15 -2.31
CA PHE A 322 22.54 -10.86 -3.60
C PHE A 322 21.21 -11.50 -4.02
N GLU A 323 20.57 -12.18 -3.08
CA GLU A 323 19.28 -12.82 -3.34
C GLU A 323 18.16 -11.76 -3.46
N LEU A 324 18.23 -10.66 -2.69
CA LEU A 324 17.32 -9.52 -2.81
C LEU A 324 17.33 -8.96 -4.22
N VAL A 325 18.53 -8.67 -4.72
CA VAL A 325 18.74 -8.09 -6.04
C VAL A 325 18.30 -9.09 -7.11
N TYR A 326 18.65 -10.37 -6.99
CA TYR A 326 18.23 -11.41 -7.91
C TYR A 326 16.70 -11.49 -8.11
N TYR A 327 15.93 -11.50 -7.02
CA TYR A 327 14.47 -11.52 -7.11
C TYR A 327 13.89 -10.17 -7.54
N THR A 328 14.49 -9.06 -7.09
CA THR A 328 14.08 -7.72 -7.54
C THR A 328 14.16 -7.63 -9.05
N ILE A 329 15.26 -8.06 -9.69
CA ILE A 329 15.39 -8.09 -11.16
C ILE A 329 14.29 -8.97 -11.79
N GLY A 330 13.89 -10.06 -11.14
CA GLY A 330 12.76 -10.87 -11.60
C GLY A 330 11.45 -10.06 -11.68
N PHE A 331 11.14 -9.27 -10.65
CA PHE A 331 9.96 -8.39 -10.61
C PHE A 331 10.03 -7.20 -11.59
N LEU A 332 11.21 -6.88 -12.14
CA LEU A 332 11.36 -5.81 -13.15
C LEU A 332 10.86 -6.23 -14.54
N GLN A 333 10.53 -7.50 -14.75
CA GLN A 333 10.01 -7.97 -16.05
C GLN A 333 8.69 -7.28 -16.42
N MET A 334 8.51 -7.04 -17.71
CA MET A 334 7.26 -6.48 -18.23
C MET A 334 6.12 -7.48 -18.10
N THR A 335 4.99 -7.04 -17.55
CA THR A 335 3.78 -7.86 -17.48
C THR A 335 3.11 -8.01 -18.84
N GLU A 336 2.33 -9.07 -19.05
CA GLU A 336 1.58 -9.27 -20.29
C GLU A 336 0.65 -8.07 -20.58
N ARG A 337 0.03 -7.50 -19.53
CA ARG A 337 -0.82 -6.31 -19.62
C ARG A 337 -0.03 -5.05 -20.00
N GLN A 338 1.14 -4.83 -19.41
CA GLN A 338 2.02 -3.71 -19.80
C GLN A 338 2.39 -3.81 -21.27
N VAL A 339 2.80 -5.00 -21.73
CA VAL A 339 3.11 -5.24 -23.14
C VAL A 339 1.94 -4.90 -24.04
N GLN A 340 0.73 -5.36 -23.73
CA GLN A 340 -0.47 -5.08 -24.52
C GLN A 340 -0.83 -3.58 -24.52
N SER A 341 -0.85 -2.95 -23.35
CA SER A 341 -1.19 -1.53 -23.18
C SER A 341 -0.20 -0.62 -23.91
N TRP A 342 1.09 -0.84 -23.71
CA TRP A 342 2.15 -0.01 -24.27
C TRP A 342 2.38 -0.26 -25.76
N SER A 343 2.02 -1.43 -26.28
CA SER A 343 2.03 -1.68 -27.74
C SER A 343 0.95 -0.89 -28.45
N ASN A 344 -0.17 -0.60 -27.79
CA ASN A 344 -1.28 0.16 -28.35
C ASN A 344 -1.09 1.68 -28.23
N ASP A 345 -0.29 2.15 -27.27
CA ASP A 345 -0.03 3.57 -27.02
C ASP A 345 1.42 3.82 -26.56
N ALA A 346 2.24 4.30 -27.49
CA ALA A 346 3.63 4.65 -27.22
C ALA A 346 3.78 5.87 -26.28
N ASN A 347 2.82 6.79 -26.23
CA ASN A 347 2.87 7.90 -25.28
C ASN A 347 2.66 7.40 -23.86
N LYS A 348 1.76 6.42 -23.71
CA LYS A 348 1.53 5.75 -22.44
C LYS A 348 2.77 5.00 -21.96
N TYR A 349 3.50 4.33 -22.86
CA TYR A 349 4.80 3.74 -22.53
C TYR A 349 5.77 4.77 -21.92
N VAL A 350 5.96 5.92 -22.59
CA VAL A 350 6.87 6.97 -22.10
C VAL A 350 6.40 7.56 -20.77
N ALA A 351 5.10 7.77 -20.59
CA ALA A 351 4.55 8.28 -19.34
C ALA A 351 4.68 7.27 -18.18
N ASP A 352 4.55 5.98 -18.47
CA ASP A 352 4.51 4.91 -17.47
C ASP A 352 5.90 4.44 -17.01
N GLU A 353 6.96 4.71 -17.78
CA GLU A 353 8.34 4.31 -17.45
C GLU A 353 8.83 4.88 -16.11
N ASP A 354 8.35 6.07 -15.72
CA ASP A 354 8.65 6.72 -14.43
C ASP A 354 7.43 6.73 -13.47
N ASN A 355 6.37 6.00 -13.79
CA ASN A 355 5.11 6.02 -13.04
C ASN A 355 5.15 5.11 -11.80
N SER A 356 4.97 5.70 -10.61
CA SER A 356 4.98 4.99 -9.32
C SER A 356 3.81 4.02 -9.12
N THR A 357 2.86 3.95 -10.05
CA THR A 357 1.76 2.97 -10.02
C THR A 357 2.24 1.54 -10.30
N TYR A 358 3.39 1.34 -10.95
CA TYR A 358 3.87 0.00 -11.29
C TYR A 358 4.94 -0.51 -10.34
N CYS A 359 4.88 -1.80 -9.98
CA CYS A 359 5.86 -2.39 -9.06
C CYS A 359 7.30 -2.34 -9.59
N ARG A 360 7.49 -2.44 -10.92
CA ARG A 360 8.81 -2.39 -11.57
C ARG A 360 9.57 -1.09 -11.27
N VAL A 361 8.86 0.03 -11.10
CA VAL A 361 9.46 1.34 -10.78
C VAL A 361 9.98 1.36 -9.34
N HIS A 362 9.23 0.78 -8.40
CA HIS A 362 9.70 0.62 -7.01
C HIS A 362 10.88 -0.34 -6.92
N GLY A 363 10.87 -1.43 -7.69
CA GLY A 363 12.01 -2.36 -7.80
C GLY A 363 13.26 -1.68 -8.33
N ALA A 364 13.16 -0.91 -9.42
CA ALA A 364 14.30 -0.16 -9.97
C ALA A 364 14.85 0.88 -8.97
N ARG A 365 13.97 1.57 -8.24
CA ARG A 365 14.37 2.49 -7.16
C ARG A 365 15.07 1.75 -6.02
N LEU A 366 14.62 0.56 -5.65
CA LEU A 366 15.28 -0.26 -4.63
C LEU A 366 16.70 -0.64 -5.05
N LEU A 367 16.92 -0.98 -6.33
CA LEU A 367 18.26 -1.27 -6.84
C LEU A 367 19.19 -0.04 -6.74
N GLN A 368 18.69 1.16 -7.02
CA GLN A 368 19.44 2.41 -6.84
C GLN A 368 19.79 2.66 -5.36
N ASP A 369 18.85 2.41 -4.45
CA ASP A 369 19.09 2.51 -3.00
C ASP A 369 20.09 1.46 -2.52
N VAL A 370 20.03 0.22 -3.01
CA VAL A 370 21.02 -0.83 -2.69
C VAL A 370 22.42 -0.42 -3.14
N VAL A 371 22.56 0.08 -4.37
CA VAL A 371 23.86 0.55 -4.90
C VAL A 371 24.40 1.72 -4.06
N SER A 372 23.55 2.69 -3.72
CA SER A 372 23.98 3.89 -2.99
C SER A 372 24.22 3.65 -1.49
N LYS A 373 23.47 2.74 -0.84
CA LYS A 373 23.51 2.51 0.60
C LYS A 373 24.35 1.31 1.02
N CYS A 374 24.46 0.28 0.19
CA CYS A 374 25.24 -0.93 0.48
C CYS A 374 26.66 -0.90 -0.11
N GLY A 375 27.03 0.17 -0.84
CA GLY A 375 28.37 0.39 -1.38
C GLY A 375 28.80 -0.69 -2.38
N THR A 376 30.06 -1.10 -2.33
CA THR A 376 30.66 -2.06 -3.27
C THR A 376 29.96 -3.42 -3.26
N GLU A 377 29.42 -3.87 -2.12
CA GLU A 377 28.65 -5.12 -2.06
C GLU A 377 27.30 -5.01 -2.78
N GLY A 378 26.64 -3.84 -2.70
CA GLY A 378 25.43 -3.58 -3.48
C GLY A 378 25.70 -3.56 -4.99
N ILE A 379 26.80 -2.93 -5.41
CA ILE A 379 27.26 -2.91 -6.80
C ILE A 379 27.52 -4.35 -7.29
N LYS A 380 28.32 -5.13 -6.55
CA LYS A 380 28.58 -6.56 -6.85
C LYS A 380 27.30 -7.35 -7.01
N ALA A 381 26.34 -7.16 -6.10
CA ALA A 381 25.07 -7.87 -6.15
C ALA A 381 24.31 -7.58 -7.45
N VAL A 382 24.22 -6.31 -7.88
CA VAL A 382 23.58 -5.95 -9.16
C VAL A 382 24.28 -6.60 -10.33
N ILE A 383 25.60 -6.51 -10.45
CA ILE A 383 26.34 -7.08 -11.58
C ILE A 383 26.19 -8.60 -11.65
N ILE A 384 26.37 -9.29 -10.52
CA ILE A 384 26.28 -10.75 -10.47
C ILE A 384 24.86 -11.20 -10.81
N SER A 385 23.83 -10.55 -10.24
CA SER A 385 22.44 -10.91 -10.53
C SER A 385 22.04 -10.59 -11.97
N VAL A 386 22.51 -9.47 -12.55
CA VAL A 386 22.30 -9.13 -13.97
C VAL A 386 22.88 -10.23 -14.86
N GLU A 387 24.11 -10.68 -14.59
CA GLU A 387 24.75 -11.75 -15.36
C GLU A 387 24.03 -13.10 -15.19
N MET A 388 23.56 -13.43 -13.98
CA MET A 388 22.74 -14.62 -13.75
C MET A 388 21.44 -14.59 -14.55
N ARG A 389 20.67 -13.49 -14.47
CA ARG A 389 19.41 -13.32 -15.20
C ARG A 389 19.61 -13.29 -16.71
N ARG A 390 20.72 -12.72 -17.18
CA ARG A 390 21.11 -12.73 -18.59
C ARG A 390 21.38 -14.16 -19.09
N ASN A 391 22.08 -14.98 -18.30
CA ASN A 391 22.33 -16.38 -18.62
C ASN A 391 21.06 -17.24 -18.60
N GLU A 392 20.14 -16.99 -17.66
CA GLU A 392 18.81 -17.61 -17.63
C GLU A 392 17.99 -17.25 -18.88
N SER A 393 17.97 -15.96 -19.23
CA SER A 393 17.34 -15.47 -20.45
C SER A 393 17.94 -16.10 -21.71
N GLN A 394 19.27 -16.27 -21.77
CA GLN A 394 19.93 -16.94 -22.89
C GLN A 394 19.50 -18.42 -23.01
N LYS A 395 19.45 -19.16 -21.91
CA LYS A 395 18.93 -20.54 -21.90
C LYS A 395 17.46 -20.60 -22.33
N ALA A 396 16.65 -19.64 -21.92
CA ALA A 396 15.26 -19.53 -22.34
C ALA A 396 15.14 -19.25 -23.85
N LYS A 397 16.03 -18.40 -24.41
CA LYS A 397 16.13 -18.14 -25.85
C LYS A 397 16.53 -19.40 -26.62
N ASP A 398 17.52 -20.14 -26.14
CA ASP A 398 18.01 -21.37 -26.77
C ASP A 398 16.93 -22.48 -26.79
N THR A 399 16.08 -22.51 -25.77
CA THR A 399 14.91 -23.41 -25.67
C THR A 399 13.65 -22.85 -26.37
N ARG A 400 13.75 -21.69 -27.03
CA ARG A 400 12.67 -21.00 -27.77
C ARG A 400 11.45 -20.65 -26.92
N SER A 401 11.65 -20.34 -25.63
CA SER A 401 10.59 -19.78 -24.79
C SER A 401 10.19 -18.40 -25.28
N ARG A 402 8.90 -18.11 -25.46
CA ARG A 402 8.42 -16.82 -26.00
C ARG A 402 8.75 -15.61 -25.11
N GLY A 403 8.87 -15.84 -23.80
CA GLY A 403 9.10 -14.80 -22.80
C GLY A 403 10.56 -14.45 -22.53
N TRP A 404 11.53 -15.09 -23.20
CA TRP A 404 12.97 -14.96 -22.89
C TRP A 404 13.46 -13.51 -22.82
N TRP A 405 12.90 -12.65 -23.68
CA TRP A 405 13.28 -11.25 -23.84
C TRP A 405 12.86 -10.39 -22.64
N ARG A 406 11.83 -10.76 -21.88
CA ARG A 406 11.37 -9.99 -20.70
C ARG A 406 12.42 -9.96 -19.61
N LEU A 407 13.05 -11.11 -19.34
CA LEU A 407 14.12 -11.21 -18.36
C LEU A 407 15.40 -10.50 -18.84
N ARG A 408 15.67 -10.51 -20.16
CA ARG A 408 16.75 -9.72 -20.76
C ARG A 408 16.52 -8.21 -20.58
N GLU A 409 15.30 -7.76 -20.83
CA GLU A 409 14.88 -6.36 -20.66
C GLU A 409 15.01 -5.94 -19.19
N ALA A 410 14.52 -6.77 -18.26
CA ALA A 410 14.62 -6.52 -16.83
C ALA A 410 16.08 -6.43 -16.34
N ALA A 411 16.96 -7.30 -16.85
CA ALA A 411 18.38 -7.26 -16.55
C ALA A 411 19.04 -5.96 -17.06
N LEU A 412 18.68 -5.49 -18.26
CA LEU A 412 19.14 -4.19 -18.79
C LEU A 412 18.56 -3.01 -18.01
N TYR A 413 17.33 -3.12 -17.51
CA TYR A 413 16.70 -2.11 -16.68
C TYR A 413 17.41 -2.01 -15.31
N ALA A 414 17.71 -3.15 -14.70
CA ALA A 414 18.47 -3.24 -13.45
C ALA A 414 19.89 -2.66 -13.57
N LEU A 415 20.56 -2.91 -14.70
CA LEU A 415 21.90 -2.36 -14.97
C LEU A 415 21.90 -0.83 -14.88
N ALA A 416 20.79 -0.18 -15.23
CA ALA A 416 20.67 1.26 -15.20
C ALA A 416 20.76 1.87 -13.78
N ALA A 417 20.61 1.06 -12.72
CA ALA A 417 20.91 1.50 -11.35
C ALA A 417 22.39 1.88 -11.15
N LEU A 418 23.29 1.32 -11.95
CA LEU A 418 24.73 1.60 -11.88
C LEU A 418 25.14 2.88 -12.64
N ALA A 419 24.25 3.47 -13.44
CA ALA A 419 24.58 4.60 -14.30
C ALA A 419 25.01 5.86 -13.52
N SER A 420 24.58 5.99 -12.26
CA SER A 420 24.93 7.11 -11.38
C SER A 420 26.16 6.84 -10.49
N VAL A 421 26.76 5.66 -10.60
CA VAL A 421 27.90 5.25 -9.76
C VAL A 421 29.19 5.87 -10.32
N PRO A 422 30.02 6.49 -9.46
CA PRO A 422 31.34 6.97 -9.86
C PRO A 422 32.22 5.85 -10.43
N GLU A 423 32.93 6.12 -11.54
CA GLU A 423 33.82 5.16 -12.20
C GLU A 423 34.83 4.52 -11.24
N GLN A 424 35.34 5.26 -10.26
CA GLN A 424 36.30 4.72 -9.29
C GLN A 424 35.73 3.56 -8.47
N LEU A 425 34.44 3.62 -8.10
CA LEU A 425 33.78 2.55 -7.34
C LEU A 425 33.47 1.34 -8.22
N LEU A 426 33.27 1.55 -9.52
CA LEU A 426 33.09 0.46 -10.48
C LEU A 426 34.42 -0.27 -10.72
N ASP A 427 35.52 0.48 -10.85
CA ASP A 427 36.88 -0.07 -10.96
C ASP A 427 37.29 -0.89 -9.74
N GLU A 428 36.94 -0.45 -8.51
CA GLU A 428 37.17 -1.21 -7.27
C GLU A 428 36.48 -2.58 -7.24
N VAL A 429 35.42 -2.75 -8.03
CA VAL A 429 34.64 -4.00 -8.14
C VAL A 429 35.03 -4.78 -9.40
N GLU A 430 36.14 -4.40 -10.06
CA GLU A 430 36.61 -4.98 -11.33
C GLU A 430 35.59 -4.86 -12.47
N VAL A 431 34.63 -3.93 -12.36
CA VAL A 431 33.67 -3.64 -13.41
C VAL A 431 34.14 -2.41 -14.16
N SER A 432 34.93 -2.68 -15.19
CA SER A 432 35.34 -1.62 -16.11
C SER A 432 34.20 -1.26 -17.06
N GLY A 433 34.21 -0.02 -17.56
CA GLY A 433 33.36 0.41 -18.67
C GLY A 433 33.49 -0.49 -19.91
N SER A 434 34.65 -1.13 -20.10
CA SER A 434 34.87 -2.10 -21.18
C SER A 434 34.09 -3.40 -20.98
N THR A 435 33.87 -3.84 -19.74
CA THR A 435 33.12 -5.05 -19.40
C THR A 435 31.62 -4.84 -19.66
N VAL A 436 31.08 -3.71 -19.17
CA VAL A 436 29.69 -3.31 -19.43
C VAL A 436 29.48 -3.05 -20.92
N GLY A 437 30.45 -2.41 -21.57
CA GLY A 437 30.45 -2.15 -23.00
C GLY A 437 30.40 -3.43 -23.84
N ALA A 438 31.23 -4.43 -23.50
CA ALA A 438 31.24 -5.73 -24.17
C ALA A 438 29.92 -6.48 -23.99
N MET A 439 29.36 -6.47 -22.77
CA MET A 439 28.04 -7.08 -22.49
C MET A 439 26.93 -6.46 -23.36
N LEU A 440 26.86 -5.13 -23.41
CA LEU A 440 25.85 -4.43 -24.21
C LEU A 440 26.04 -4.70 -25.70
N TRP A 441 27.28 -4.70 -26.18
CA TRP A 441 27.59 -5.00 -27.58
C TRP A 441 27.24 -6.44 -27.98
N GLU A 442 27.45 -7.41 -27.09
CA GLU A 442 27.04 -8.80 -27.32
C GLU A 442 25.51 -8.91 -27.43
N ILE A 443 24.76 -8.20 -26.57
CA ILE A 443 23.30 -8.13 -26.66
C ILE A 443 22.86 -7.49 -27.99
N LEU A 444 23.48 -6.38 -28.40
CA LEU A 444 23.22 -5.77 -29.72
C LEU A 444 23.49 -6.76 -30.87
N SER A 445 24.60 -7.47 -30.82
CA SER A 445 25.02 -8.36 -31.89
C SER A 445 24.14 -9.61 -31.99
N ASP A 446 23.78 -10.21 -30.85
CA ASP A 446 23.08 -11.50 -30.80
C ASP A 446 21.56 -11.39 -30.80
N ASP A 447 21.01 -10.38 -30.12
CA ASP A 447 19.56 -10.22 -29.98
C ASP A 447 18.96 -9.41 -31.13
N MET A 448 19.76 -8.54 -31.76
CA MET A 448 19.28 -7.60 -32.78
C MET A 448 19.63 -8.02 -34.21
N ALA A 449 20.38 -9.12 -34.37
CA ALA A 449 20.69 -9.72 -35.68
C ALA A 449 19.44 -10.18 -36.45
N ASN A 450 18.37 -10.59 -35.74
CA ASN A 450 17.12 -11.07 -36.33
C ASN A 450 16.08 -9.96 -36.60
N GLY A 451 16.38 -8.72 -36.24
CA GLY A 451 15.58 -7.53 -36.54
C GLY A 451 14.98 -6.85 -35.31
N PHE A 452 15.08 -5.51 -35.28
CA PHE A 452 14.62 -4.64 -34.19
C PHE A 452 13.10 -4.68 -33.91
N HIS A 453 12.30 -5.28 -34.80
CA HIS A 453 10.84 -5.31 -34.67
C HIS A 453 10.30 -6.48 -33.85
N GLU A 454 11.08 -7.54 -33.66
CA GLU A 454 10.56 -8.73 -32.98
C GLU A 454 10.33 -8.46 -31.48
N TYR A 455 11.15 -7.60 -30.87
CA TYR A 455 11.09 -7.26 -29.44
C TYR A 455 11.30 -5.76 -29.18
N PRO A 456 10.33 -4.90 -29.54
CA PRO A 456 10.52 -3.44 -29.54
C PRO A 456 10.87 -2.87 -28.16
N PHE A 457 10.32 -3.43 -27.07
CA PHE A 457 10.63 -2.97 -25.71
C PHE A 457 12.04 -3.33 -25.25
N LEU A 458 12.54 -4.52 -25.63
CA LEU A 458 13.94 -4.88 -25.38
C LEU A 458 14.88 -3.94 -26.14
N CYS A 459 14.52 -3.60 -27.39
CA CYS A 459 15.28 -2.65 -28.21
C CYS A 459 15.30 -1.25 -27.58
N ALA A 460 14.13 -0.72 -27.20
CA ALA A 460 14.00 0.57 -26.54
C ALA A 460 14.82 0.62 -25.25
N ARG A 461 14.75 -0.43 -24.43
CA ARG A 461 15.55 -0.54 -23.21
C ARG A 461 17.04 -0.54 -23.51
N LEU A 462 17.49 -1.36 -24.45
CA LEU A 462 18.90 -1.44 -24.85
C LEU A 462 19.47 -0.07 -25.23
N PHE A 463 18.78 0.68 -26.09
CA PHE A 463 19.20 2.02 -26.47
C PHE A 463 19.22 3.00 -25.29
N SER A 464 18.20 2.95 -24.42
CA SER A 464 18.16 3.80 -23.23
C SER A 464 19.29 3.49 -22.24
N THR A 465 19.63 2.22 -22.07
CA THR A 465 20.71 1.77 -21.18
C THR A 465 22.07 2.17 -21.76
N VAL A 466 22.31 1.96 -23.05
CA VAL A 466 23.56 2.35 -23.71
C VAL A 466 23.81 3.86 -23.59
N ALA A 467 22.78 4.69 -23.76
CA ALA A 467 22.92 6.13 -23.61
C ALA A 467 23.45 6.52 -22.22
N ARG A 468 23.01 5.82 -21.17
CA ARG A 468 23.45 6.04 -19.77
C ARG A 468 24.90 5.62 -19.50
N PHE A 469 25.45 4.67 -20.28
CA PHE A 469 26.82 4.19 -20.13
C PHE A 469 27.79 4.71 -21.21
N SER A 470 27.33 5.62 -22.06
CA SER A 470 28.09 6.11 -23.21
C SER A 470 29.49 6.68 -22.87
N SER A 471 29.66 7.29 -21.68
CA SER A 471 30.96 7.81 -21.24
C SER A 471 31.98 6.72 -20.91
N MET A 472 31.50 5.51 -20.58
CA MET A 472 32.31 4.38 -20.13
C MET A 472 32.65 3.39 -21.26
N MET A 473 31.99 3.53 -22.42
CA MET A 473 32.15 2.62 -23.56
C MET A 473 33.29 3.07 -24.50
N ASN A 474 33.81 2.13 -25.28
CA ASN A 474 34.77 2.47 -26.34
C ASN A 474 34.05 3.11 -27.55
N ASN A 475 34.77 3.96 -28.29
CA ASN A 475 34.19 4.70 -29.42
C ASN A 475 33.59 3.78 -30.50
N GLN A 476 34.17 2.59 -30.72
CA GLN A 476 33.70 1.66 -31.76
C GLN A 476 32.31 1.10 -31.42
N VAL A 477 32.10 0.67 -30.18
CA VAL A 477 30.82 0.18 -29.70
C VAL A 477 29.78 1.31 -29.73
N THR A 478 30.18 2.53 -29.34
CA THR A 478 29.30 3.70 -29.44
C THR A 478 28.88 3.98 -30.88
N ASP A 479 29.80 3.93 -31.84
CA ASP A 479 29.50 4.13 -33.27
C ASP A 479 28.55 3.06 -33.82
N ASP A 480 28.75 1.79 -33.43
CA ASP A 480 27.85 0.68 -33.80
C ASP A 480 26.42 0.92 -33.28
N PHE A 481 26.27 1.38 -32.02
CA PHE A 481 24.97 1.70 -31.43
C PHE A 481 24.30 2.92 -32.07
N ILE A 482 25.07 3.96 -32.41
CA ILE A 482 24.54 5.13 -33.13
C ILE A 482 24.03 4.71 -34.51
N SER A 483 24.81 3.92 -35.23
CA SER A 483 24.42 3.37 -36.54
C SER A 483 23.14 2.52 -36.44
N ALA A 484 23.06 1.64 -35.43
CA ALA A 484 21.87 0.85 -35.14
C ALA A 484 20.66 1.74 -34.84
N ALA A 485 20.80 2.74 -33.96
CA ALA A 485 19.73 3.65 -33.61
C ALA A 485 19.21 4.46 -34.81
N MET A 486 20.12 4.99 -35.64
CA MET A 486 19.77 5.69 -36.88
C MET A 486 19.00 4.79 -37.84
N LYS A 487 19.42 3.52 -37.97
CA LYS A 487 18.72 2.53 -38.77
C LYS A 487 17.32 2.27 -38.22
N THR A 488 17.16 2.06 -36.91
CA THR A 488 15.87 1.78 -36.28
C THR A 488 14.89 2.94 -36.43
N VAL A 489 15.32 4.19 -36.22
CA VAL A 489 14.47 5.39 -36.40
C VAL A 489 14.08 5.60 -37.87
N GLY A 490 14.95 5.22 -38.81
CA GLY A 490 14.69 5.31 -40.24
C GLY A 490 13.82 4.18 -40.80
N MET A 491 13.44 3.19 -39.99
CA MET A 491 12.49 2.14 -40.40
C MET A 491 11.07 2.69 -40.23
N ASP A 492 10.30 2.75 -41.32
CA ASP A 492 8.84 2.89 -41.24
C ASP A 492 8.29 1.57 -40.66
N VAL A 493 7.85 1.60 -39.39
CA VAL A 493 7.28 0.45 -38.67
C VAL A 493 5.78 0.61 -38.53
#